data_AF-A0A916NIH8-F1
#
_entry.id   AF-A0A916NIH8-F1
#
_cell.length_a   1.000
_cell.length_b   1.000
_cell.length_c   1.000
_cell.angle_alpha   90.00
_cell.angle_beta   90.00
_cell.angle_gamma   90.00
#
_symmetry.space_group_name_H-M   'P 1'
#
loop_
_entity.id
_entity.type
_entity.pdbx_description
1 polymer ?
#
loop_
_entity_poly.entity_id
_entity_poly.type
_entity_poly.pdbx_seq_one_letter_code
_entity_poly.pdbx_strand_id
1 'polypeptide(L)'
;MSNPFFDHPILNSPYERPSRHWELDETGQPTQKLVDIRRPAQFITPIPKPKKRKSAPKQESFVFDNGQGLSSKEQQYDPTSIINEVRGHVESWRALPNPNQWQVTPETARLLQH
;
A
#
# COMPACT_ATOMS: atom_id res chain seq x y z
N MET A 1 -19.89 13.68 16.98
CA MET A 1 -19.54 13.88 15.55
C MET A 1 -19.28 12.49 14.99
N SER A 2 -20.05 12.07 13.97
CA SER A 2 -19.76 10.80 13.27
C SER A 2 -18.43 10.96 12.54
N ASN A 3 -17.60 9.92 12.63
CA ASN A 3 -16.38 9.83 11.84
C ASN A 3 -16.56 8.64 10.91
N PRO A 4 -16.90 8.88 9.62
CA PRO A 4 -17.24 7.83 8.66
C PRO A 4 -16.16 6.75 8.52
N PHE A 5 -14.89 7.09 8.79
CA PHE A 5 -13.80 6.11 8.78
C PHE A 5 -13.95 5.06 9.88
N PHE A 6 -14.34 5.46 11.09
CA PHE A 6 -14.51 4.51 12.20
C PHE A 6 -15.83 3.75 12.12
N ASP A 7 -16.86 4.36 11.52
CA ASP A 7 -18.15 3.70 11.28
C ASP A 7 -18.02 2.66 10.14
N HIS A 8 -17.25 2.96 9.09
CA HIS A 8 -17.04 2.11 7.92
C HIS A 8 -15.55 2.03 7.49
N PRO A 9 -14.69 1.34 8.27
CA PRO A 9 -13.26 1.28 7.98
C PRO A 9 -12.91 0.42 6.76
N ILE A 10 -13.77 -0.56 6.43
CA ILE A 10 -13.58 -1.49 5.31
C ILE A 10 -14.58 -1.13 4.21
N LEU A 11 -14.08 -0.72 3.04
CA LEU A 11 -14.87 -0.19 1.93
C LEU A 11 -15.10 -1.18 0.79
N ASN A 12 -14.26 -2.21 0.69
CA ASN A 12 -14.23 -3.14 -0.44
C ASN A 12 -14.65 -4.54 0.02
N SER A 13 -15.28 -5.28 -0.89
CA SER A 13 -15.58 -6.70 -0.70
C SER A 13 -14.27 -7.50 -0.54
N PRO A 14 -14.24 -8.54 0.31
CA PRO A 14 -13.11 -9.46 0.39
C PRO A 14 -12.95 -10.33 -0.87
N TYR A 15 -13.98 -10.39 -1.73
CA TYR A 15 -14.03 -11.24 -2.92
C TYR A 15 -13.83 -10.47 -4.23
N GLU A 16 -13.85 -9.14 -4.19
CA GLU A 16 -13.68 -8.30 -5.38
C GLU A 16 -12.38 -7.53 -5.30
N ARG A 17 -11.87 -7.11 -6.46
CA ARG A 17 -10.71 -6.22 -6.54
C ARG A 17 -11.00 -4.91 -5.78
N PRO A 18 -10.13 -4.48 -4.84
CA PRO A 18 -10.29 -3.19 -4.17
C PRO A 18 -10.31 -2.04 -5.17
N SER A 19 -11.34 -1.22 -5.10
CA SER A 19 -11.56 -0.08 -6.01
C SER A 19 -11.48 1.26 -5.29
N ARG A 20 -11.60 1.28 -3.96
CA ARG A 20 -11.61 2.53 -3.18
C ARG A 20 -10.80 2.42 -1.90
N HIS A 21 -10.34 3.54 -1.38
CA HIS A 21 -9.72 3.59 -0.05
C HIS A 21 -9.92 4.93 0.64
N TRP A 22 -9.75 4.91 1.97
CA TRP A 22 -9.62 6.12 2.78
C TRP A 22 -8.24 6.74 2.57
N GLU A 23 -8.20 8.03 2.21
CA GLU A 23 -6.96 8.80 2.14
C GLU A 23 -6.34 8.92 3.55
N LEU A 24 -5.03 8.74 3.61
CA LEU A 24 -4.23 8.94 4.81
C LEU A 24 -3.30 10.13 4.59
N ASP A 25 -3.13 10.96 5.61
CA ASP A 25 -2.15 12.05 5.60
C ASP A 25 -0.70 11.52 5.67
N GLU A 26 0.29 12.41 5.56
CA GLU A 26 1.72 12.07 5.67
C GLU A 26 2.10 11.37 6.98
N THR A 27 1.24 11.45 7.98
CA THR A 27 1.43 10.83 9.30
C THR A 27 0.62 9.55 9.46
N GLY A 28 -0.05 9.09 8.40
CA GLY A 28 -0.85 7.87 8.38
C GLY A 28 -2.25 8.02 8.99
N GLN A 29 -2.74 9.24 9.24
CA GLN A 29 -4.06 9.46 9.83
C GLN A 29 -5.14 9.62 8.75
N PRO A 30 -6.35 9.05 8.95
CA PRO A 30 -7.43 9.14 7.97
C PRO A 30 -7.96 10.57 7.84
N THR A 31 -8.01 11.06 6.60
CA THR A 31 -8.51 12.42 6.29
C THR A 31 -10.03 12.46 6.11
N GLN A 32 -10.69 11.31 6.22
CA GLN A 32 -12.12 11.11 5.92
C GLN A 32 -12.50 11.33 4.44
N LYS A 33 -11.51 11.42 3.54
CA LYS A 33 -11.76 11.45 2.10
C LYS A 33 -11.69 10.05 1.51
N LEU A 34 -12.63 9.76 0.61
CA LEU A 34 -12.62 8.57 -0.23
C LEU A 34 -11.90 8.86 -1.54
N VAL A 35 -11.05 7.93 -1.95
CA VAL A 35 -10.38 7.97 -3.26
C VAL A 35 -10.80 6.73 -4.03
N ASP A 36 -11.28 6.95 -5.26
CA ASP A 36 -11.82 5.90 -6.14
C ASP A 36 -10.74 5.14 -6.93
N ILE A 37 -9.66 4.77 -6.24
CA ILE A 37 -8.63 3.88 -6.76
C ILE A 37 -8.21 2.86 -5.69
N ARG A 38 -7.57 1.76 -6.13
CA ARG A 38 -6.90 0.82 -5.23
C ARG A 38 -5.78 1.54 -4.46
N ARG A 39 -5.76 1.39 -3.14
CA ARG A 39 -4.67 1.94 -2.29
C ARG A 39 -3.30 1.38 -2.72
N PRO A 40 -2.31 2.23 -3.02
CA PRO A 40 -0.94 1.75 -3.24
C PRO A 40 -0.40 1.10 -1.96
N ALA A 41 0.44 0.08 -2.12
CA ALA A 41 1.15 -0.52 -1.00
C ALA A 41 2.09 0.54 -0.40
N GLN A 42 1.99 0.75 0.92
CA GLN A 42 2.84 1.64 1.68
C GLN A 42 3.05 1.05 3.08
N PHE A 43 4.30 1.01 3.56
CA PHE A 43 4.60 0.64 4.95
C PHE A 43 4.45 1.87 5.83
N ILE A 44 3.23 2.07 6.32
CA ILE A 44 2.92 3.11 7.30
C ILE A 44 2.95 2.45 8.68
N THR A 45 3.82 2.92 9.56
CA THR A 45 3.76 2.57 10.98
C THR A 45 2.76 3.53 11.64
N PRO A 46 1.54 3.08 12.03
CA PRO A 46 0.59 3.95 12.69
C PRO A 46 1.07 4.21 14.12
N ILE A 47 1.97 5.18 14.30
CA ILE A 47 2.41 5.61 15.62
C ILE A 47 1.42 6.68 16.09
N PRO A 48 0.59 6.41 17.12
CA PRO A 48 -0.28 7.43 17.68
C PRO A 48 0.58 8.60 18.16
N LYS A 49 0.28 9.81 17.65
CA LYS A 49 1.05 11.01 18.01
C LYS A 49 0.96 11.21 19.54
N PRO A 50 2.09 11.34 20.24
CA PRO A 50 2.06 11.63 21.67
C PRO A 50 1.35 12.96 21.92
N LYS A 51 0.40 12.99 22.86
CA LYS A 51 -0.42 14.18 23.19
C LYS A 51 0.39 15.40 23.63
N LYS A 52 1.66 15.22 24.02
CA LYS A 52 2.59 16.30 24.39
C LYS A 52 3.81 16.26 23.47
N ARG A 53 3.95 17.25 22.59
CA ARG A 53 5.19 17.48 21.83
C ARG A 53 6.06 18.46 22.59
N LYS A 54 7.14 17.99 23.22
CA LYS A 54 8.29 18.86 23.50
C LYS A 54 9.11 18.93 22.21
N SER A 55 9.60 20.11 21.85
CA SER A 55 10.44 20.37 20.68
C SER A 55 11.83 19.71 20.85
N ALA A 56 11.88 18.38 20.90
CA ALA A 56 13.12 17.63 20.80
C ALA A 56 13.45 17.41 19.32
N PRO A 57 14.74 17.40 18.95
CA PRO A 57 15.17 17.15 17.58
C PRO A 57 14.61 15.82 17.07
N LYS A 58 14.17 15.81 15.82
CA LYS A 58 13.62 14.64 15.13
C LYS A 58 14.72 13.58 15.07
N GLN A 59 14.56 12.47 15.80
CA GLN A 59 15.52 11.36 15.74
C GLN A 59 15.58 10.83 14.31
N GLU A 60 16.79 10.76 13.75
CA GLU A 60 17.00 10.26 12.39
C GLU A 60 16.66 8.76 12.28
N SER A 61 16.25 8.34 11.08
CA SER A 61 15.98 6.94 10.77
C SER A 61 17.25 6.10 10.95
N PHE A 62 17.12 5.00 11.69
CA PHE A 62 18.22 4.06 11.88
C PHE A 62 18.53 3.36 10.55
N VAL A 63 19.74 3.55 10.02
CA VAL A 63 20.21 2.82 8.84
C VAL A 63 20.69 1.47 9.33
N PHE A 64 20.01 0.39 8.92
CA PHE A 64 20.47 -0.96 9.19
C PHE A 64 21.61 -1.28 8.20
N ASP A 65 22.84 -1.11 8.67
CA ASP A 65 24.04 -1.49 7.94
C ASP A 65 24.25 -3.01 8.07
N ASN A 66 24.29 -3.70 6.92
CA ASN A 66 24.57 -5.14 6.86
C ASN A 66 26.09 -5.45 6.93
N GLY A 67 26.94 -4.47 7.28
CA GLY A 67 28.38 -4.64 7.48
C GLY A 67 29.19 -4.76 6.19
N GLN A 68 28.54 -4.64 5.03
CA GLN A 68 29.16 -4.69 3.70
C GLN A 68 29.30 -3.30 3.07
N GLY A 69 28.87 -2.22 3.75
CA GLY A 69 28.92 -0.86 3.21
C GLY A 69 27.98 -0.61 2.02
N LEU A 70 27.01 -1.51 1.80
CA LEU A 70 26.03 -1.45 0.71
C LEU A 70 24.69 -0.80 1.10
N SER A 71 24.55 -0.40 2.37
CA SER A 71 23.34 0.21 2.91
C SER A 71 23.64 1.65 3.29
N SER A 72 23.45 2.57 2.35
CA SER A 72 23.48 4.01 2.61
C SER A 72 22.06 4.53 2.88
N LYS A 73 21.93 5.76 3.43
CA LYS A 73 20.62 6.45 3.54
C LYS A 73 19.89 6.56 2.20
N GLU A 74 20.62 6.51 1.08
CA GLU A 74 20.11 6.61 -0.29
C GLU A 74 19.71 5.24 -0.86
N GLN A 75 20.27 4.14 -0.34
CA GLN A 75 20.07 2.76 -0.79
C GLN A 75 19.03 2.00 0.04
N GLN A 76 18.11 2.70 0.67
CA GLN A 76 17.02 2.05 1.37
C GLN A 76 16.11 1.37 0.34
N TYR A 77 16.18 0.04 0.26
CA TYR A 77 15.23 -0.73 -0.56
C TYR A 77 13.82 -0.33 -0.14
N ASP A 78 13.01 0.13 -1.09
CA ASP A 78 11.59 0.31 -0.89
C ASP A 78 10.87 -1.00 -1.28
N PRO A 79 10.58 -1.90 -0.32
CA PRO A 79 9.86 -3.14 -0.60
C PRO A 79 8.46 -2.90 -1.19
N THR A 80 7.90 -1.68 -1.11
CA THR A 80 6.59 -1.39 -1.70
C THR A 80 6.64 -1.25 -3.22
N SER A 81 7.79 -0.89 -3.78
CA SER A 81 7.95 -0.71 -5.22
C SER A 81 7.64 -1.99 -6.00
N ILE A 82 8.23 -3.13 -5.58
CA ILE A 82 7.96 -4.45 -6.18
C ILE A 82 6.48 -4.84 -6.04
N ILE A 83 5.87 -4.58 -4.88
CA ILE A 83 4.46 -4.91 -4.65
C ILE A 83 3.54 -4.13 -5.59
N ASN A 84 3.79 -2.83 -5.75
CA ASN A 84 3.00 -1.97 -6.62
C ASN A 84 3.19 -2.33 -8.10
N GLU A 85 4.41 -2.68 -8.51
CA GLU A 85 4.73 -3.15 -9.85
C GLU A 85 3.98 -4.45 -10.19
N VAL A 86 4.07 -5.47 -9.32
CA VAL A 86 3.34 -6.73 -9.50
C VAL A 86 1.83 -6.49 -9.60
N ARG A 87 1.26 -5.60 -8.77
CA ARG A 87 -0.16 -5.22 -8.86
C ARG A 87 -0.52 -4.57 -10.20
N GLY A 88 0.38 -3.75 -10.74
CA GLY A 88 0.24 -3.15 -12.06
C GLY A 88 0.24 -4.20 -13.18
N HIS A 89 1.15 -5.17 -13.13
CA HIS A 89 1.15 -6.29 -14.09
C HIS A 89 -0.13 -7.13 -14.03
N VAL A 90 -0.59 -7.46 -12.82
CA VAL A 90 -1.85 -8.19 -12.62
C VAL A 90 -3.05 -7.42 -13.16
N GLU A 91 -3.08 -6.09 -12.98
CA GLU A 91 -4.12 -5.23 -13.55
C GLU A 91 -4.09 -5.24 -15.07
N SER A 92 -2.91 -5.11 -15.68
CA SER A 92 -2.73 -5.18 -17.13
C SER A 92 -3.20 -6.52 -17.70
N TRP A 93 -2.91 -7.64 -17.03
CA TRP A 93 -3.42 -8.95 -17.47
C TRP A 93 -4.95 -9.02 -17.39
N ARG A 94 -5.55 -8.57 -16.29
CA ARG A 94 -7.03 -8.55 -16.14
C ARG A 94 -7.73 -7.64 -17.14
N ALA A 95 -7.06 -6.61 -17.65
CA ALA A 95 -7.60 -5.71 -18.67
C ALA A 95 -7.63 -6.34 -20.08
N LEU A 96 -6.86 -7.41 -20.32
CA LEU A 96 -6.88 -8.11 -21.61
C LEU A 96 -8.19 -8.93 -21.72
N PRO A 97 -8.98 -8.75 -22.79
CA PRO A 97 -10.32 -9.34 -22.90
C PRO A 97 -10.32 -10.85 -23.12
N ASN A 98 -9.22 -11.42 -23.63
CA ASN A 98 -9.11 -12.85 -23.90
C ASN A 98 -8.12 -13.51 -22.95
N PRO A 99 -8.56 -14.45 -22.08
CA PRO A 99 -7.68 -15.16 -21.16
C PRO A 99 -6.50 -15.90 -21.81
N ASN A 100 -6.66 -16.34 -23.07
CA ASN A 100 -5.58 -17.02 -23.79
C ASN A 100 -4.40 -16.08 -24.11
N GLN A 101 -4.60 -14.76 -24.08
CA GLN A 101 -3.55 -13.77 -24.28
C GLN A 101 -2.70 -13.56 -23.03
N TRP A 102 -3.13 -14.06 -21.87
CA TRP A 102 -2.40 -13.90 -20.61
C TRP A 102 -1.11 -14.71 -20.59
N GLN A 103 -1.02 -15.81 -21.36
CA GLN A 103 0.14 -16.71 -21.43
C GLN A 103 0.58 -17.24 -20.04
N VAL A 104 -0.38 -17.51 -19.17
CA VAL A 104 -0.16 -18.05 -17.82
C VAL A 104 -0.64 -19.51 -17.72
N THR A 105 -0.29 -20.20 -16.63
CA THR A 105 -0.80 -21.55 -16.39
C THR A 105 -2.32 -21.54 -16.13
N PRO A 106 -3.02 -22.67 -16.31
CA PRO A 106 -4.46 -22.76 -16.04
C PRO A 106 -4.85 -22.35 -14.61
N GLU A 107 -4.00 -22.66 -13.63
CA GLU A 107 -4.21 -22.28 -12.23
C GLU A 107 -4.16 -20.76 -12.04
N THR A 108 -3.14 -20.11 -12.62
CA THR A 108 -3.01 -18.65 -12.57
C THR A 108 -4.15 -17.97 -13.33
N ALA A 109 -4.56 -18.51 -14.49
CA ALA A 109 -5.70 -17.99 -15.23
C ALA A 109 -6.98 -18.01 -14.38
N ARG A 110 -7.22 -19.10 -13.64
CA ARG A 110 -8.36 -19.19 -12.72
C ARG A 110 -8.28 -18.14 -11.60
N LEU A 111 -7.09 -17.87 -11.06
CA LEU A 111 -6.89 -16.81 -10.06
C LEU A 111 -7.08 -15.40 -10.62
N LEU A 112 -6.81 -15.17 -11.90
CA LEU A 112 -7.00 -13.86 -12.53
C LEU A 112 -8.47 -13.51 -12.79
N GLN A 113 -9.35 -14.52 -12.89
CA GLN A 113 -10.79 -14.35 -13.09
C GLN A 113 -11.56 -13.86 -11.85
N HIS A 114 -10.95 -13.93 -10.67
CA HIS A 114 -11.51 -13.50 -9.38
C HIS A 114 -10.77 -12.26 -8.86
#